data_AF-A0A445HPN4-F1
#
_entry.id   AF-A0A445HPN4-F1
#
_cell.length_a   1.000
_cell.length_b   1.000
_cell.length_c   1.000
_cell.angle_alpha   90.00
_cell.angle_beta   90.00
_cell.angle_gamma   90.00
#
_symmetry.space_group_name_H-M   'P 1'
#
loop_
_entity.id
_entity.type
_entity.pdbx_description
1 polymer ?
#
loop_
_entity_poly.entity_id
_entity_poly.type
_entity_poly.pdbx_seq_one_letter_code
_entity_poly.pdbx_strand_id
1 'polypeptide(L)'
;MLNRLHFLNGLDSVNMLNSLYLHRLLQKDPPIELLHIASVQTLMLFWNSHSRMATGLAILELLFKNSCFGTHPDPIQTRTHHPLPHQNSNSHPLGRNERGSRGIPYKTKEEDNERGSKGKWCAVRGREVLGLGGKEMLELGKEYYFIKDAAPLHIAMYPWFAMGHLTPFLHLANKLAKRGHKISFFIPRRTQAKLEDLNLHPNLITFVPINVPHVDGLPYDAETTSDVPSSLFPLIATAMDLTEKNIELLLLDLKPHIVLFDFSTYWLPNLARRIGIKSLQYWIISPATVGYMASPARQREDDMRKPPSGFPDCSIKLHAHEVRFLAAARKLEFGNGVLFYDRISVGADLSDAIGFKGCREIEGPYVDYLETQFGKPVLLTGPLVPEPSNSTLDAKWGEWLGRFKAGSVIYIAFGSEHSLQQNQLNELLLGLELTGMPFFAALKPPIEFESIEKALPKGFKERVQERGVVYGGWVQQQLILAHPSVGCFITHCGGASLTEALVNRCQLVLLPRLGSDFIINARTMGGKLRVGVEVEKGEEDGLFTKESVCKAVKTVMDDEIDQLGREVRANHNKVRSLLLSNNFESSCVDAFSHRLQDLV
;
A
#
# COMPACT_ATOMS: atom_id res chain seq x y z
N MET A 1 -28.70 65.39 -36.79
CA MET A 1 -30.08 64.90 -36.50
C MET A 1 -29.92 63.83 -35.40
N LEU A 2 -30.27 64.13 -34.14
CA LEU A 2 -31.57 63.81 -33.48
C LEU A 2 -31.79 62.29 -33.34
N ASN A 3 -32.04 61.63 -32.20
CA ASN A 3 -32.08 61.88 -30.72
C ASN A 3 -31.73 60.52 -30.03
N ARG A 4 -31.06 60.34 -28.88
CA ARG A 4 -31.19 60.79 -27.46
C ARG A 4 -32.28 60.07 -26.61
N LEU A 5 -31.85 59.54 -25.43
CA LEU A 5 -32.60 58.97 -24.26
C LEU A 5 -33.18 57.54 -24.37
N HIS A 6 -33.24 56.67 -23.33
CA HIS A 6 -32.55 56.58 -22.01
C HIS A 6 -32.80 55.21 -21.28
N PHE A 7 -31.88 54.81 -20.36
CA PHE A 7 -32.09 54.00 -19.11
C PHE A 7 -32.46 52.48 -19.26
N LEU A 8 -31.97 51.49 -18.47
CA LEU A 8 -30.99 51.39 -17.35
C LEU A 8 -30.34 49.97 -17.29
N ASN A 9 -29.12 49.90 -16.71
CA ASN A 9 -28.45 48.82 -15.93
C ASN A 9 -28.72 47.32 -16.20
N GLY A 10 -27.72 46.42 -16.21
CA GLY A 10 -26.26 46.56 -16.05
C GLY A 10 -25.61 45.21 -15.68
N LEU A 11 -24.37 44.94 -16.10
CA LEU A 11 -23.54 43.81 -15.64
C LEU A 11 -22.06 43.94 -16.09
N ASP A 12 -21.18 44.06 -15.10
CA ASP A 12 -19.75 43.72 -15.02
C ASP A 12 -18.85 43.61 -16.27
N SER A 13 -18.09 44.68 -16.50
CA SER A 13 -16.88 44.69 -17.35
C SER A 13 -15.59 44.58 -16.50
N VAL A 14 -15.24 43.38 -16.02
CA VAL A 14 -13.95 43.12 -15.32
C VAL A 14 -13.12 42.00 -15.97
N ASN A 15 -13.71 41.20 -16.88
CA ASN A 15 -13.04 40.04 -17.49
C ASN A 15 -12.23 40.33 -18.79
N MET A 16 -11.78 41.57 -19.02
CA MET A 16 -11.02 41.90 -20.24
C MET A 16 -9.77 42.78 -20.06
N LEU A 17 -9.13 42.73 -18.88
CA LEU A 17 -7.83 43.39 -18.65
C LEU A 17 -6.71 42.51 -18.06
N ASN A 18 -7.02 41.36 -17.45
CA ASN A 18 -5.98 40.48 -16.87
C ASN A 18 -5.23 39.60 -17.90
N SER A 19 -5.72 39.45 -19.13
CA SER A 19 -5.10 38.58 -20.14
C SER A 19 -3.86 39.17 -20.84
N LEU A 20 -3.52 40.45 -20.60
CA LEU A 20 -2.43 41.14 -21.32
C LEU A 20 -1.25 41.58 -20.43
N TYR A 21 -1.34 41.42 -19.11
CA TYR A 21 -0.26 41.79 -18.18
C TYR A 21 0.72 40.64 -17.86
N LEU A 22 0.26 39.39 -17.96
CA LEU A 22 1.07 38.20 -17.65
C LEU A 22 2.08 37.82 -18.75
N HIS A 23 1.94 38.32 -19.99
CA HIS A 23 2.78 37.89 -21.12
C HIS A 23 4.09 38.70 -21.28
N ARG A 24 4.40 39.66 -20.39
CA ARG A 24 5.62 40.49 -20.43
C ARG A 24 6.58 40.34 -19.24
N LEU A 25 6.28 39.47 -18.27
CA LEU A 25 7.10 39.27 -17.07
C LEU A 25 7.97 38.00 -17.07
N LEU A 26 8.06 37.28 -18.20
CA LEU A 26 8.90 36.07 -18.35
C LEU A 26 10.18 36.29 -19.19
N GLN A 27 10.75 37.49 -19.14
CA GLN A 27 12.12 37.73 -19.65
C GLN A 27 12.89 38.66 -18.69
N LYS A 28 13.99 38.13 -18.14
CA LYS A 28 14.99 38.70 -17.20
C LYS A 28 14.76 38.39 -15.70
N ASP A 29 15.77 37.79 -15.07
CA ASP A 29 16.02 37.77 -13.61
C ASP A 29 16.38 39.20 -13.09
N PRO A 30 16.53 39.49 -11.76
CA PRO A 30 16.21 38.75 -10.51
C PRO A 30 15.21 39.60 -9.66
N PRO A 31 15.12 39.61 -8.29
CA PRO A 31 15.73 38.82 -7.20
C PRO A 31 14.71 38.36 -6.10
N ILE A 32 15.17 38.33 -4.83
CA ILE A 32 14.43 38.03 -3.58
C ILE A 32 13.55 39.22 -3.14
N GLU A 33 12.23 39.01 -2.99
CA GLU A 33 11.37 39.59 -1.92
C GLU A 33 9.91 39.12 -2.07
N LEU A 34 9.50 38.11 -1.29
CA LEU A 34 8.09 37.66 -1.22
C LEU A 34 7.70 37.11 0.17
N LEU A 35 8.39 37.59 1.22
CA LEU A 35 8.33 37.02 2.58
C LEU A 35 7.32 37.72 3.51
N HIS A 36 6.47 38.61 3.00
CA HIS A 36 5.62 39.50 3.81
C HIS A 36 4.10 39.39 3.60
N ILE A 37 3.62 38.31 2.99
CA ILE A 37 2.17 37.99 2.90
C ILE A 37 1.79 36.73 3.74
N ALA A 38 2.77 35.95 4.20
CA ALA A 38 2.54 34.73 4.98
C ALA A 38 2.15 34.96 6.46
N SER A 39 2.28 36.18 6.99
CA SER A 39 2.14 36.46 8.43
C SER A 39 0.72 36.83 8.91
N VAL A 40 -0.28 36.87 8.02
CA VAL A 40 -1.69 37.15 8.38
C VAL A 40 -2.59 35.90 8.31
N GLN A 41 -2.24 34.89 7.51
CA GLN A 41 -3.04 33.65 7.42
C GLN A 41 -2.84 32.70 8.62
N THR A 42 -1.69 32.73 9.28
CA THR A 42 -1.38 31.89 10.46
C THR A 42 -2.29 32.17 11.67
N LEU A 43 -2.89 33.37 11.75
CA LEU A 43 -3.77 33.78 12.85
C LEU A 43 -5.25 33.38 12.68
N MET A 44 -5.67 32.91 11.49
CA MET A 44 -7.03 32.38 11.29
C MET A 44 -7.13 30.84 11.38
N LEU A 45 -5.99 30.13 11.34
CA LEU A 45 -5.95 28.67 11.41
C LEU A 45 -6.04 28.10 12.85
N PHE A 46 -5.98 28.96 13.87
CA PHE A 46 -5.93 28.54 15.28
C PHE A 46 -7.29 28.45 15.99
N TRP A 47 -8.42 28.69 15.31
CA TRP A 47 -9.75 28.72 15.93
C TRP A 47 -10.71 27.58 15.51
N ASN A 48 -10.37 26.78 14.50
CA ASN A 48 -11.26 25.74 13.94
C ASN A 48 -10.79 24.29 14.23
N SER A 49 -10.39 24.02 15.48
CA SER A 49 -10.33 22.66 16.01
C SER A 49 -11.10 22.57 17.32
N HIS A 50 -11.82 21.45 17.52
CA HIS A 50 -12.74 21.14 18.63
C HIS A 50 -14.20 21.61 18.51
N SER A 51 -15.03 20.75 17.89
CA SER A 51 -16.31 20.38 18.53
C SER A 51 -16.68 18.91 18.25
N ARG A 52 -16.32 18.03 19.20
CA ARG A 52 -17.16 16.87 19.54
C ARG A 52 -17.88 17.22 20.84
N MET A 53 -19.11 17.71 20.76
CA MET A 53 -19.93 17.96 21.95
C MET A 53 -20.94 16.82 22.15
N ALA A 54 -20.63 15.94 23.09
CA ALA A 54 -21.61 15.25 23.92
C ALA A 54 -20.88 14.73 25.19
N THR A 55 -21.39 15.13 26.37
CA THR A 55 -20.89 14.83 27.74
C THR A 55 -19.89 15.86 28.29
N GLY A 56 -20.31 16.69 29.26
CA GLY A 56 -19.41 17.65 29.94
C GLY A 56 -20.01 18.93 30.51
N LEU A 57 -21.34 19.13 30.48
CA LEU A 57 -22.00 20.34 30.97
C LEU A 57 -22.40 20.21 32.45
N ALA A 58 -21.43 20.31 33.37
CA ALA A 58 -21.68 20.31 34.83
C ALA A 58 -20.57 20.90 35.74
N ILE A 59 -19.36 21.19 35.25
CA ILE A 59 -18.18 21.43 36.12
C ILE A 59 -17.61 22.88 36.05
N LEU A 60 -18.11 23.72 35.15
CA LEU A 60 -17.54 25.05 34.86
C LEU A 60 -18.18 26.24 35.57
N GLU A 61 -19.11 26.03 36.51
CA GLU A 61 -19.72 27.11 37.31
C GLU A 61 -19.04 27.36 38.68
N LEU A 62 -18.03 26.56 39.05
CA LEU A 62 -17.44 26.56 40.40
C LEU A 62 -16.04 27.19 40.54
N LEU A 63 -15.43 27.69 39.46
CA LEU A 63 -14.02 28.14 39.45
C LEU A 63 -13.80 29.61 39.07
N PHE A 64 -14.84 30.44 39.00
CA PHE A 64 -14.74 31.89 38.77
C PHE A 64 -15.20 32.76 39.96
N LYS A 65 -14.79 32.37 41.17
CA LYS A 65 -14.77 33.24 42.36
C LYS A 65 -13.44 33.08 43.10
N ASN A 66 -12.80 34.22 43.42
CA ASN A 66 -11.47 34.37 44.05
C ASN A 66 -10.28 34.08 43.10
N SER A 67 -9.17 34.83 43.09
CA SER A 67 -8.82 36.10 43.75
C SER A 67 -7.53 36.70 43.13
N CYS A 68 -7.19 37.97 43.44
CA CYS A 68 -6.17 38.80 42.77
C CYS A 68 -4.74 38.75 43.36
N PHE A 69 -3.80 39.46 42.69
CA PHE A 69 -2.41 39.84 43.08
C PHE A 69 -1.34 38.71 43.06
N GLY A 70 -0.04 38.95 42.75
CA GLY A 70 0.66 40.14 42.23
C GLY A 70 2.21 40.04 42.30
N THR A 71 2.92 40.94 41.59
CA THR A 71 4.35 41.39 41.74
C THR A 71 5.58 40.51 41.33
N HIS A 72 6.53 41.18 40.66
CA HIS A 72 7.96 40.85 40.36
C HIS A 72 8.90 41.32 41.52
N PRO A 73 10.24 41.06 41.60
CA PRO A 73 11.25 41.18 40.51
C PRO A 73 12.57 40.31 40.53
N ASP A 74 13.38 40.56 39.48
CA ASP A 74 14.80 40.28 39.08
C ASP A 74 15.97 40.40 40.11
N PRO A 75 17.29 40.26 39.76
CA PRO A 75 18.05 39.45 38.74
C PRO A 75 19.43 38.89 39.27
N ILE A 76 20.34 38.37 38.40
CA ILE A 76 21.81 38.67 38.29
C ILE A 76 22.64 37.64 37.45
N GLN A 77 23.34 38.15 36.42
CA GLN A 77 24.71 37.93 35.84
C GLN A 77 25.53 36.60 36.10
N THR A 78 26.54 36.16 35.30
CA THR A 78 27.49 36.83 34.38
C THR A 78 28.18 35.83 33.37
N ARG A 79 28.57 36.32 32.17
CA ARG A 79 29.88 36.23 31.41
C ARG A 79 30.94 35.15 31.77
N THR A 80 31.88 34.64 30.95
CA THR A 80 32.42 34.79 29.54
C THR A 80 33.48 33.66 29.31
N HIS A 81 33.82 33.12 28.12
CA HIS A 81 34.80 33.62 27.12
C HIS A 81 35.09 32.56 25.99
N HIS A 82 35.45 33.02 24.78
CA HIS A 82 36.15 32.29 23.68
C HIS A 82 37.69 32.61 23.70
N PRO A 83 38.62 32.14 22.80
CA PRO A 83 38.52 31.38 21.53
C PRO A 83 39.58 30.24 21.28
N LEU A 84 39.65 29.75 20.02
CA LEU A 84 40.62 28.85 19.31
C LEU A 84 42.00 29.54 19.05
N PRO A 85 42.98 29.09 18.18
CA PRO A 85 43.12 27.89 17.31
C PRO A 85 44.55 27.26 17.20
N HIS A 86 44.75 26.29 16.28
CA HIS A 86 45.93 25.99 15.39
C HIS A 86 45.98 24.47 15.06
N GLN A 87 46.61 23.91 14.03
CA GLN A 87 46.87 24.18 12.58
C GLN A 87 47.79 23.04 12.07
N ASN A 88 47.97 22.91 10.75
CA ASN A 88 48.99 22.08 10.02
C ASN A 88 48.79 20.55 9.93
N SER A 89 49.29 19.82 8.90
CA SER A 89 49.52 20.07 7.45
C SER A 89 50.23 18.84 6.81
N ASN A 90 50.13 18.66 5.48
CA ASN A 90 51.01 17.81 4.61
C ASN A 90 50.88 16.26 4.75
N SER A 91 51.20 15.41 3.76
CA SER A 91 51.29 15.55 2.28
C SER A 91 51.46 14.14 1.61
N HIS A 92 51.03 13.99 0.36
CA HIS A 92 51.28 12.86 -0.56
C HIS A 92 52.79 12.69 -0.92
N PRO A 93 53.31 11.60 -1.58
CA PRO A 93 52.74 11.00 -2.82
C PRO A 93 53.03 9.52 -3.24
N LEU A 94 52.23 9.09 -4.24
CA LEU A 94 52.51 8.24 -5.44
C LEU A 94 53.48 7.03 -5.44
N GLY A 95 53.00 5.92 -6.01
CA GLY A 95 53.78 4.80 -6.59
C GLY A 95 52.93 3.98 -7.58
N ARG A 96 53.49 3.49 -8.69
CA ARG A 96 52.78 2.95 -9.89
C ARG A 96 53.28 1.54 -10.31
N ASN A 97 52.59 0.93 -11.27
CA ASN A 97 52.98 -0.19 -12.17
C ASN A 97 52.89 -1.65 -11.64
N GLU A 98 52.73 -2.71 -12.47
CA GLU A 98 52.09 -2.91 -13.80
C GLU A 98 51.93 -4.44 -14.09
N ARG A 99 50.97 -4.82 -14.95
CA ARG A 99 50.89 -5.98 -15.89
C ARG A 99 51.42 -7.40 -15.52
N GLY A 100 50.62 -8.43 -15.87
CA GLY A 100 51.14 -9.80 -16.11
C GLY A 100 50.08 -10.83 -16.54
N SER A 101 50.07 -11.23 -17.82
CA SER A 101 49.05 -12.13 -18.42
C SER A 101 49.56 -13.57 -18.69
N ARG A 102 48.69 -14.58 -18.52
CA ARG A 102 48.66 -15.95 -19.12
C ARG A 102 47.60 -16.81 -18.37
N GLY A 103 46.89 -17.82 -18.90
CA GLY A 103 46.72 -18.24 -20.30
C GLY A 103 46.61 -19.76 -20.58
N ILE A 104 45.49 -20.44 -20.22
CA ILE A 104 44.84 -21.58 -20.97
C ILE A 104 45.64 -22.95 -21.01
N PRO A 105 45.11 -24.20 -21.27
CA PRO A 105 43.73 -24.80 -21.28
C PRO A 105 43.52 -26.22 -20.60
N TYR A 106 42.26 -26.72 -20.66
CA TYR A 106 41.76 -28.11 -20.93
C TYR A 106 42.21 -29.35 -20.11
N LYS A 107 41.20 -30.11 -19.60
CA LYS A 107 40.80 -31.43 -20.16
C LYS A 107 39.44 -31.96 -19.67
N THR A 108 38.78 -32.73 -20.54
CA THR A 108 37.52 -33.47 -20.35
C THR A 108 37.76 -34.98 -20.09
N LYS A 109 36.73 -35.68 -19.58
CA LYS A 109 36.28 -37.09 -19.83
C LYS A 109 35.07 -37.36 -18.89
N GLU A 110 33.93 -37.95 -19.31
CA GLU A 110 33.69 -39.34 -19.77
C GLU A 110 34.05 -40.39 -18.68
N GLU A 111 33.24 -41.39 -18.32
CA GLU A 111 32.01 -41.96 -18.93
C GLU A 111 31.23 -42.82 -17.91
N ASP A 112 29.96 -43.12 -18.23
CA ASP A 112 29.17 -44.34 -17.96
C ASP A 112 29.14 -45.06 -16.59
N ASN A 113 27.90 -45.36 -16.14
CA ASN A 113 27.41 -46.74 -16.28
C ASN A 113 25.88 -46.85 -16.36
N GLU A 114 25.39 -47.80 -17.17
CA GLU A 114 23.99 -48.13 -17.34
C GLU A 114 23.45 -49.00 -16.18
N ARG A 115 22.13 -48.98 -15.96
CA ARG A 115 21.24 -50.14 -16.23
C ARG A 115 19.81 -49.86 -15.80
N GLY A 116 18.88 -49.91 -16.76
CA GLY A 116 17.46 -49.95 -16.46
C GLY A 116 16.97 -51.35 -16.10
N SER A 117 15.80 -51.44 -15.47
CA SER A 117 14.97 -52.65 -15.53
C SER A 117 13.49 -52.25 -15.58
N LYS A 118 12.74 -52.90 -16.48
CA LYS A 118 11.29 -52.70 -16.65
C LYS A 118 10.55 -53.69 -15.77
N GLY A 119 9.62 -53.20 -14.94
CA GLY A 119 8.61 -54.02 -14.26
C GLY A 119 7.21 -53.44 -14.51
N LYS A 120 6.26 -54.29 -14.93
CA LYS A 120 4.83 -53.94 -15.08
C LYS A 120 3.99 -54.71 -14.05
N TRP A 121 2.82 -54.14 -13.75
CA TRP A 121 1.73 -54.71 -12.93
C TRP A 121 2.04 -54.79 -11.42
N CYS A 122 1.06 -54.72 -10.50
CA CYS A 122 -0.40 -54.70 -10.64
C CYS A 122 -1.06 -53.80 -9.57
N ALA A 123 -2.35 -53.49 -9.74
CA ALA A 123 -3.10 -52.71 -8.76
C ALA A 123 -3.60 -53.58 -7.59
N VAL A 124 -3.44 -53.11 -6.36
CA VAL A 124 -4.08 -53.70 -5.15
C VAL A 124 -4.69 -52.57 -4.31
N ARG A 125 -5.97 -52.69 -3.99
CA ARG A 125 -6.61 -51.90 -2.92
C ARG A 125 -6.27 -52.56 -1.58
N GLY A 126 -5.68 -51.82 -0.66
CA GLY A 126 -5.53 -52.22 0.74
C GLY A 126 -5.83 -51.03 1.63
N ARG A 127 -6.88 -51.13 2.46
CA ARG A 127 -7.26 -50.10 3.41
C ARG A 127 -6.95 -50.63 4.80
N GLU A 128 -5.96 -50.08 5.48
CA GLU A 128 -5.73 -50.28 6.90
C GLU A 128 -5.11 -49.01 7.48
N VAL A 129 -5.77 -48.41 8.46
CA VAL A 129 -5.31 -47.21 9.18
C VAL A 129 -5.55 -47.45 10.66
N LEU A 130 -4.49 -47.78 11.39
CA LEU A 130 -4.41 -47.79 12.85
C LEU A 130 -2.98 -47.40 13.24
N GLY A 131 -2.82 -46.42 14.13
CA GLY A 131 -1.51 -46.11 14.73
C GLY A 131 -1.10 -44.63 14.71
N LEU A 132 -1.66 -43.87 15.66
CA LEU A 132 -1.08 -42.71 16.37
C LEU A 132 0.19 -42.03 15.78
N GLY A 133 0.03 -40.77 15.36
CA GLY A 133 1.15 -39.86 15.05
C GLY A 133 0.77 -38.89 13.93
N GLY A 134 0.36 -37.67 14.29
CA GLY A 134 -0.04 -36.66 13.30
C GLY A 134 1.12 -36.26 12.39
N LYS A 135 0.98 -36.51 11.09
CA LYS A 135 1.86 -36.03 10.02
C LYS A 135 1.00 -35.72 8.81
N GLU A 136 1.11 -34.51 8.28
CA GLU A 136 0.48 -34.16 7.01
C GLU A 136 1.44 -34.47 5.85
N MET A 137 0.89 -34.96 4.74
CA MET A 137 1.62 -35.13 3.48
C MET A 137 1.22 -34.00 2.53
N LEU A 138 2.20 -33.32 1.94
CA LEU A 138 2.00 -32.40 0.83
C LEU A 138 2.42 -33.09 -0.47
N GLU A 139 1.54 -33.07 -1.47
CA GLU A 139 1.81 -33.63 -2.80
C GLU A 139 2.34 -32.55 -3.73
N LEU A 140 3.66 -32.53 -3.93
CA LEU A 140 4.34 -31.70 -4.94
C LEU A 140 5.09 -32.61 -5.91
N GLY A 141 4.62 -32.69 -7.15
CA GLY A 141 5.43 -33.21 -8.26
C GLY A 141 5.93 -34.66 -8.14
N LYS A 142 5.08 -35.61 -7.73
CA LYS A 142 5.37 -37.07 -7.70
C LYS A 142 6.47 -37.55 -6.74
N GLU A 143 6.92 -36.73 -5.79
CA GLU A 143 7.75 -37.18 -4.67
C GLU A 143 7.05 -36.91 -3.33
N TYR A 144 7.12 -37.90 -2.44
CA TYR A 144 6.52 -37.81 -1.09
C TYR A 144 7.58 -37.38 -0.10
N TYR A 145 7.47 -36.16 0.42
CA TYR A 145 8.34 -35.64 1.47
C TYR A 145 7.70 -35.86 2.85
N PHE A 146 8.44 -36.48 3.77
CA PHE A 146 8.06 -36.52 5.18
C PHE A 146 8.35 -35.16 5.82
N ILE A 147 7.29 -34.41 6.17
CA ILE A 147 7.45 -33.20 6.99
C ILE A 147 7.99 -33.63 8.35
N LYS A 148 9.18 -33.14 8.68
CA LYS A 148 9.79 -33.24 10.00
C LYS A 148 9.36 -31.98 10.75
N ASP A 149 8.79 -32.13 11.94
CA ASP A 149 8.42 -30.98 12.78
C ASP A 149 9.65 -30.11 13.01
N ALA A 150 9.71 -28.98 12.30
CA ALA A 150 10.90 -28.15 12.23
C ALA A 150 10.87 -27.11 13.35
N ALA A 151 12.05 -26.74 13.85
CA ALA A 151 12.16 -25.96 15.08
C ALA A 151 11.43 -24.61 15.01
N PRO A 152 10.68 -24.20 16.06
CA PRO A 152 10.01 -22.91 16.09
C PRO A 152 10.99 -21.73 16.02
N LEU A 153 10.97 -21.00 14.91
CA LEU A 153 11.67 -19.72 14.79
C LEU A 153 11.09 -18.67 15.76
N HIS A 154 11.96 -17.86 16.35
CA HIS A 154 11.64 -16.53 16.86
C HIS A 154 11.91 -15.49 15.76
N ILE A 155 10.86 -14.81 15.32
CA ILE A 155 10.84 -13.85 14.22
C ILE A 155 10.55 -12.45 14.77
N ALA A 156 11.29 -11.45 14.32
CA ALA A 156 10.94 -10.05 14.55
C ALA A 156 10.23 -9.46 13.32
N MET A 157 9.30 -8.51 13.53
CA MET A 157 8.58 -7.82 12.46
C MET A 157 8.64 -6.32 12.65
N TYR A 158 9.17 -5.58 11.66
CA TYR A 158 9.26 -4.13 11.65
C TYR A 158 8.59 -3.51 10.40
N PRO A 159 7.24 -3.40 10.40
CA PRO A 159 6.47 -2.84 9.29
C PRO A 159 6.61 -1.32 9.15
N TRP A 160 6.22 -0.79 7.99
CA TRP A 160 6.01 0.66 7.81
C TRP A 160 4.89 1.16 8.74
N PHE A 161 5.03 2.36 9.31
CA PHE A 161 4.08 2.94 10.26
C PHE A 161 2.83 3.52 9.57
N ALA A 162 2.13 2.65 8.84
CA ALA A 162 0.81 2.88 8.26
C ALA A 162 -0.11 1.71 8.64
N MET A 163 -1.39 1.98 8.94
CA MET A 163 -2.35 0.92 9.26
C MET A 163 -2.51 -0.10 8.13
N GLY A 164 -2.36 0.35 6.87
CA GLY A 164 -2.35 -0.52 5.69
C GLY A 164 -1.18 -1.52 5.64
N HIS A 165 -0.11 -1.31 6.42
CA HIS A 165 1.06 -2.19 6.52
C HIS A 165 1.10 -2.96 7.84
N LEU A 166 0.81 -2.29 8.97
CA LEU A 166 0.71 -2.91 10.28
C LEU A 166 -0.29 -4.07 10.31
N THR A 167 -1.50 -3.89 9.74
CA THR A 167 -2.55 -4.91 9.78
C THR A 167 -2.19 -6.18 8.96
N PRO A 168 -1.72 -6.11 7.70
CA PRO A 168 -1.27 -7.30 6.98
C PRO A 168 -0.06 -8.00 7.59
N PHE A 169 0.90 -7.28 8.17
CA PHE A 169 1.99 -7.90 8.93
C PHE A 169 1.45 -8.65 10.16
N LEU A 170 0.47 -8.11 10.88
CA LEU A 170 -0.15 -8.80 12.02
C LEU A 170 -0.97 -10.01 11.58
N HIS A 171 -1.63 -9.96 10.41
CA HIS A 171 -2.26 -11.14 9.82
C HIS A 171 -1.22 -12.24 9.53
N LEU A 172 -0.06 -11.91 8.95
CA LEU A 172 1.03 -12.86 8.78
C LEU A 172 1.55 -13.40 10.12
N ALA A 173 1.73 -12.52 11.12
CA ALA A 173 2.15 -12.90 12.46
C ALA A 173 1.21 -13.93 13.08
N ASN A 174 -0.11 -13.76 12.96
CA ASN A 174 -1.10 -14.74 13.41
C ASN A 174 -0.94 -16.10 12.71
N LYS A 175 -0.79 -16.11 11.37
CA LYS A 175 -0.66 -17.36 10.60
C LYS A 175 0.67 -18.09 10.88
N LEU A 176 1.73 -17.37 11.24
CA LEU A 176 3.01 -17.93 11.70
C LEU A 176 2.95 -18.40 13.16
N ALA A 177 2.33 -17.63 14.06
CA ALA A 177 2.14 -18.01 15.46
C ALA A 177 1.27 -19.28 15.59
N LYS A 178 0.26 -19.45 14.72
CA LYS A 178 -0.51 -20.70 14.61
C LYS A 178 0.37 -21.94 14.32
N ARG A 179 1.56 -21.75 13.75
CA ARG A 179 2.58 -22.80 13.49
C ARG A 179 3.63 -22.93 14.60
N GLY A 180 3.41 -22.27 15.74
CA GLY A 180 4.30 -22.30 16.90
C GLY A 180 5.43 -21.26 16.88
N HIS A 181 5.58 -20.46 15.82
CA HIS A 181 6.60 -19.41 15.78
C HIS A 181 6.35 -18.33 16.84
N LYS A 182 7.41 -17.87 17.49
CA LYS A 182 7.37 -16.71 18.39
C LYS A 182 7.57 -15.44 17.56
N ILE A 183 6.71 -14.44 17.75
CA ILE A 183 6.78 -13.16 17.02
C ILE A 183 7.05 -12.01 18.00
N SER A 184 8.06 -11.20 17.70
CA SER A 184 8.25 -9.87 18.30
C SER A 184 7.83 -8.80 17.29
N PHE A 185 6.68 -8.16 17.55
CA PHE A 185 6.05 -7.25 16.61
C PHE A 185 6.30 -5.79 17.02
N PHE A 186 7.19 -5.10 16.32
CA PHE A 186 7.52 -3.70 16.59
C PHE A 186 6.39 -2.78 16.12
N ILE A 187 5.94 -1.88 17.00
CA ILE A 187 4.75 -1.05 16.78
C ILE A 187 4.88 0.30 17.49
N PRO A 188 4.39 1.43 16.94
CA PRO A 188 4.35 2.69 17.67
C PRO A 188 3.48 2.60 18.93
N ARG A 189 3.98 3.13 20.04
CA ARG A 189 3.39 2.94 21.38
C ARG A 189 1.90 3.28 21.46
N ARG A 190 1.45 4.38 20.85
CA ARG A 190 0.02 4.80 20.90
C ARG A 190 -0.84 4.10 19.86
N THR A 191 -0.23 3.40 18.91
CA THR A 191 -0.93 2.62 17.88
C THR A 191 -1.26 1.20 18.36
N GLN A 192 -0.56 0.67 19.37
CA GLN A 192 -0.77 -0.69 19.89
C GLN A 192 -2.24 -1.03 20.19
N ALA A 193 -2.95 -0.18 20.94
CA ALA A 193 -4.36 -0.39 21.31
C ALA A 193 -5.32 -0.48 20.11
N LYS A 194 -4.92 -0.01 18.91
CA LYS A 194 -5.71 -0.14 17.66
C LYS A 194 -5.60 -1.55 17.04
N LEU A 195 -4.70 -2.39 17.53
CA LEU A 195 -4.34 -3.69 16.96
C LEU A 195 -4.32 -4.84 18.00
N GLU A 196 -4.59 -4.56 19.28
CA GLU A 196 -4.65 -5.58 20.34
C GLU A 196 -5.70 -6.66 20.06
N ASP A 197 -6.92 -6.26 19.67
CA ASP A 197 -8.02 -7.18 19.30
C ASP A 197 -7.71 -8.04 18.06
N LEU A 198 -6.69 -7.68 17.27
CA LEU A 198 -6.25 -8.45 16.09
C LEU A 198 -5.12 -9.43 16.40
N ASN A 199 -4.60 -9.47 17.62
CA ASN A 199 -3.63 -10.49 18.06
C ASN A 199 -4.37 -11.76 18.51
N LEU A 200 -4.39 -12.78 17.65
CA LEU A 200 -5.09 -14.04 17.92
C LEU A 200 -4.25 -15.03 18.75
N HIS A 201 -2.97 -14.71 19.00
CA HIS A 201 -2.01 -15.59 19.65
C HIS A 201 -1.12 -14.84 20.67
N PRO A 202 -1.69 -14.24 21.73
CA PRO A 202 -0.94 -13.39 22.68
C PRO A 202 0.19 -14.12 23.43
N ASN A 203 0.13 -15.45 23.53
CA ASN A 203 1.20 -16.28 24.13
C ASN A 203 2.43 -16.43 23.21
N LEU A 204 2.32 -16.08 21.92
CA LEU A 204 3.37 -16.23 20.91
C LEU A 204 3.71 -14.91 20.21
N ILE A 205 2.77 -13.97 20.12
CA ILE A 205 2.95 -12.64 19.52
C ILE A 205 3.05 -11.61 20.64
N THR A 206 4.24 -11.06 20.83
CA THR A 206 4.50 -9.96 21.77
C THR A 206 4.65 -8.65 21.00
N PHE A 207 3.83 -7.65 21.32
CA PHE A 207 4.04 -6.29 20.84
C PHE A 207 5.24 -5.65 21.54
N VAL A 208 6.11 -5.01 20.75
CA VAL A 208 7.31 -4.32 21.23
C VAL A 208 7.14 -2.82 20.94
N PRO A 209 6.69 -2.02 21.92
CA PRO A 209 6.32 -0.63 21.69
C PRO A 209 7.54 0.27 21.44
N ILE A 210 7.57 0.92 20.29
CA ILE A 210 8.58 1.89 19.87
C ILE A 210 8.09 3.30 20.20
N ASN A 211 9.00 4.10 20.77
CA ASN A 211 8.82 5.55 20.86
C ASN A 211 9.27 6.15 19.52
N VAL A 212 8.33 6.71 18.77
CA VAL A 212 8.63 7.39 17.50
C VAL A 212 9.28 8.74 17.81
N PRO A 213 10.52 9.01 17.36
CA PRO A 213 11.17 10.31 17.56
C PRO A 213 10.39 11.44 16.87
N HIS A 214 10.28 12.59 17.52
CA HIS A 214 9.73 13.78 16.89
C HIS A 214 10.67 14.31 15.80
N VAL A 215 10.09 14.83 14.71
CA VAL A 215 10.78 15.46 13.58
C VAL A 215 10.06 16.76 13.27
N ASP A 216 10.83 17.85 13.07
CA ASP A 216 10.28 19.17 12.77
C ASP A 216 9.33 19.12 11.56
N GLY A 217 8.14 19.72 11.72
CA GLY A 217 7.07 19.69 10.73
C GLY A 217 6.01 18.60 10.94
N LEU A 218 6.27 17.60 11.78
CA LEU A 218 5.21 16.71 12.29
C LEU A 218 4.45 17.37 13.46
N PRO A 219 3.17 17.02 13.67
CA PRO A 219 2.54 17.18 14.98
C PRO A 219 3.34 16.42 16.06
N TYR A 220 3.42 16.95 17.29
CA TYR A 220 4.11 16.29 18.42
C TYR A 220 3.66 14.85 18.68
N ASP A 221 2.40 14.55 18.37
CA ASP A 221 1.77 13.27 18.66
C ASP A 221 1.63 12.32 17.45
N ALA A 222 2.18 12.70 16.29
CA ALA A 222 2.12 11.86 15.09
C ALA A 222 3.09 10.67 15.20
N GLU A 223 2.56 9.45 15.06
CA GLU A 223 3.33 8.21 15.04
C GLU A 223 3.21 7.45 13.71
N THR A 224 2.15 7.73 12.95
CA THR A 224 1.76 6.97 11.77
C THR A 224 1.28 7.88 10.63
N THR A 225 1.18 7.31 9.42
CA THR A 225 0.52 7.95 8.28
C THR A 225 -0.94 8.32 8.51
N SER A 226 -1.60 7.76 9.54
CA SER A 226 -2.99 8.11 9.88
C SER A 226 -3.12 9.42 10.65
N ASP A 227 -2.00 9.94 11.20
CA ASP A 227 -1.98 11.13 12.05
C ASP A 227 -1.64 12.42 11.25
N VAL A 228 -1.29 12.28 9.97
CA VAL A 228 -0.79 13.38 9.10
C VAL A 228 -1.29 13.26 7.64
N PRO A 229 -1.34 14.37 6.87
CA PRO A 229 -1.56 14.31 5.42
C PRO A 229 -0.39 13.63 4.69
N SER A 230 -0.65 13.12 3.48
CA SER A 230 0.32 12.37 2.67
C SER A 230 1.59 13.13 2.30
N SER A 231 1.53 14.46 2.26
CA SER A 231 2.71 15.33 2.08
C SER A 231 3.75 15.22 3.21
N LEU A 232 3.37 14.73 4.40
CA LEU A 232 4.25 14.56 5.55
C LEU A 232 4.69 13.11 5.78
N PHE A 233 4.28 12.16 4.93
CA PHE A 233 4.76 10.77 5.01
C PHE A 233 6.30 10.65 4.94
N PRO A 234 7.05 11.46 4.17
CA PRO A 234 8.50 11.51 4.27
C PRO A 234 9.04 11.79 5.68
N LEU A 235 8.38 12.64 6.48
CA LEU A 235 8.84 12.95 7.84
C LEU A 235 8.59 11.78 8.81
N ILE A 236 7.53 10.98 8.60
CA ILE A 236 7.33 9.73 9.34
C ILE A 236 8.47 8.73 9.03
N ALA A 237 8.97 8.71 7.80
CA ALA A 237 10.15 7.91 7.45
C ALA A 237 11.44 8.45 8.09
N THR A 238 11.62 9.77 8.21
CA THR A 238 12.73 10.37 8.98
C THR A 238 12.66 9.93 10.45
N ALA A 239 11.47 9.96 11.04
CA ALA A 239 11.25 9.50 12.41
C ALA A 239 11.60 8.01 12.56
N MET A 240 11.23 7.16 11.59
CA MET A 240 11.63 5.75 11.58
C MET A 240 13.14 5.56 11.41
N ASP A 241 13.84 6.34 10.59
CA ASP A 241 15.31 6.26 10.47
C ASP A 241 16.01 6.56 11.81
N LEU A 242 15.50 7.55 12.54
CA LEU A 242 16.01 7.92 13.87
C LEU A 242 15.81 6.81 14.94
N THR A 243 15.08 5.73 14.64
CA THR A 243 14.95 4.57 15.54
C THR A 243 16.12 3.59 15.47
N GLU A 244 17.04 3.66 14.49
CA GLU A 244 18.05 2.62 14.21
C GLU A 244 18.73 2.08 15.47
N LYS A 245 19.26 2.96 16.32
CA LYS A 245 19.98 2.58 17.56
C LYS A 245 19.08 1.88 18.59
N ASN A 246 17.83 2.30 18.69
CA ASN A 246 16.87 1.68 19.62
C ASN A 246 16.47 0.28 19.11
N ILE A 247 16.30 0.12 17.79
CA ILE A 247 16.05 -1.17 17.16
C ILE A 247 17.26 -2.11 17.29
N GLU A 248 18.50 -1.60 17.18
CA GLU A 248 19.72 -2.37 17.43
C GLU A 248 19.75 -2.98 18.84
N LEU A 249 19.50 -2.15 19.87
CA LEU A 249 19.44 -2.59 21.26
C LEU A 249 18.33 -3.61 21.51
N LEU A 250 17.14 -3.39 20.94
CA LEU A 250 16.02 -4.31 21.06
C LEU A 250 16.28 -5.66 20.36
N LEU A 251 16.92 -5.66 19.19
CA LEU A 251 17.29 -6.90 18.49
C LEU A 251 18.40 -7.69 19.24
N LEU A 252 19.35 -7.00 19.86
CA LEU A 252 20.40 -7.62 20.70
C LEU A 252 19.85 -8.28 21.97
N ASP A 253 18.78 -7.73 22.56
CA ASP A 253 18.09 -8.32 23.71
C ASP A 253 17.19 -9.49 23.28
N LEU A 254 16.32 -9.26 22.29
CA LEU A 254 15.34 -10.23 21.81
C LEU A 254 15.97 -11.46 21.12
N LYS A 255 17.10 -11.28 20.44
CA LYS A 255 17.82 -12.31 19.66
C LYS A 255 16.93 -13.15 18.73
N PRO A 256 16.08 -12.51 17.89
CA PRO A 256 15.33 -13.25 16.87
C PRO A 256 16.28 -13.86 15.84
N HIS A 257 15.85 -14.94 15.21
CA HIS A 257 16.61 -15.63 14.16
C HIS A 257 16.60 -14.80 12.87
N ILE A 258 15.45 -14.20 12.57
CA ILE A 258 15.21 -13.39 11.38
C ILE A 258 14.33 -12.18 11.71
N VAL A 259 14.59 -11.05 11.04
CA VAL A 259 13.73 -9.86 11.04
C VAL A 259 13.09 -9.66 9.68
N LEU A 260 11.75 -9.55 9.67
CA LEU A 260 10.93 -9.18 8.53
C LEU A 260 10.68 -7.67 8.58
N PHE A 261 10.95 -6.94 7.50
CA PHE A 261 10.85 -5.47 7.48
C PHE A 261 10.31 -4.93 6.16
N ASP A 262 9.75 -3.73 6.20
CA ASP A 262 9.07 -3.11 5.05
C ASP A 262 10.02 -2.30 4.13
N PHE A 263 9.46 -1.66 3.10
CA PHE A 263 10.24 -0.83 2.18
C PHE A 263 10.95 0.36 2.84
N SER A 264 10.45 0.85 3.97
CA SER A 264 10.90 2.10 4.58
C SER A 264 12.27 2.00 5.27
N THR A 265 12.63 0.84 5.83
CA THR A 265 13.76 0.66 6.75
C THR A 265 14.97 0.01 6.08
N TYR A 266 15.40 0.62 4.97
CA TYR A 266 16.50 0.18 4.11
C TYR A 266 17.86 -0.08 4.82
N TRP A 267 18.09 0.55 5.97
CA TRP A 267 19.30 0.35 6.80
C TRP A 267 19.30 -0.96 7.57
N LEU A 268 18.13 -1.58 7.80
CA LEU A 268 17.97 -2.72 8.70
C LEU A 268 18.77 -3.96 8.30
N PRO A 269 18.89 -4.36 7.01
CA PRO A 269 19.72 -5.51 6.63
C PRO A 269 21.19 -5.37 7.01
N ASN A 270 21.76 -4.16 6.88
CA ASN A 270 23.14 -3.92 7.28
C ASN A 270 23.30 -4.04 8.80
N LEU A 271 22.35 -3.52 9.58
CA LEU A 271 22.32 -3.67 11.03
C LEU A 271 22.18 -5.13 11.44
N ALA A 272 21.18 -5.85 10.92
CA ALA A 272 20.94 -7.25 11.22
C ALA A 272 22.18 -8.13 10.94
N ARG A 273 22.85 -7.90 9.80
CA ARG A 273 24.09 -8.57 9.43
C ARG A 273 25.25 -8.32 10.41
N ARG A 274 25.37 -7.10 10.98
CA ARG A 274 26.41 -6.80 12.00
C ARG A 274 26.21 -7.63 13.28
N ILE A 275 24.97 -7.88 13.66
CA ILE A 275 24.59 -8.57 14.91
C ILE A 275 24.22 -10.05 14.72
N GLY A 276 24.45 -10.60 13.52
CA GLY A 276 24.27 -12.03 13.22
C GLY A 276 22.81 -12.48 13.02
N ILE A 277 21.90 -11.56 12.74
CA ILE A 277 20.46 -11.83 12.53
C ILE A 277 20.16 -11.82 11.03
N LYS A 278 19.32 -12.75 10.57
CA LYS A 278 18.86 -12.81 9.18
C LYS A 278 17.85 -11.70 8.87
N SER A 279 17.77 -11.29 7.62
CA SER A 279 16.89 -10.20 7.18
C SER A 279 16.07 -10.58 5.95
N LEU A 280 14.76 -10.36 6.00
CA LEU A 280 13.86 -10.52 4.87
C LEU A 280 13.07 -9.22 4.66
N GLN A 281 13.17 -8.63 3.47
CA GLN A 281 12.32 -7.48 3.13
C GLN A 281 10.96 -8.02 2.70
N TYR A 282 9.92 -7.73 3.48
CA TYR A 282 8.56 -8.22 3.27
C TYR A 282 7.64 -7.14 2.70
N TRP A 283 6.98 -7.47 1.60
CA TRP A 283 6.17 -6.57 0.79
C TRP A 283 4.70 -6.97 0.82
N ILE A 284 3.81 -6.01 1.09
CA ILE A 284 2.35 -6.22 1.04
C ILE A 284 1.74 -5.99 -0.36
N ILE A 285 2.56 -5.63 -1.34
CA ILE A 285 2.19 -5.34 -2.73
C ILE A 285 2.61 -6.49 -3.66
N SER A 286 2.15 -6.48 -4.92
CA SER A 286 2.52 -7.51 -5.90
C SER A 286 4.02 -7.55 -6.23
N PRO A 287 4.62 -8.75 -6.39
CA PRO A 287 5.93 -8.92 -7.04
C PRO A 287 5.99 -8.31 -8.44
N ALA A 288 4.87 -8.26 -9.17
CA ALA A 288 4.80 -7.60 -10.48
C ALA A 288 5.13 -6.10 -10.39
N THR A 289 4.66 -5.44 -9.33
CA THR A 289 4.91 -4.01 -9.07
C THR A 289 6.39 -3.75 -8.82
N VAL A 290 7.02 -4.48 -7.90
CA VAL A 290 8.46 -4.34 -7.63
C VAL A 290 9.30 -4.72 -8.86
N GLY A 291 8.91 -5.77 -9.58
CA GLY A 291 9.56 -6.18 -10.83
C GLY A 291 9.52 -5.10 -11.92
N TYR A 292 8.40 -4.40 -12.08
CA TYR A 292 8.25 -3.33 -13.06
C TYR A 292 8.99 -2.05 -12.65
N MET A 293 8.91 -1.68 -11.38
CA MET A 293 9.20 -0.31 -10.90
C MET A 293 10.51 -0.16 -10.14
N ALA A 294 11.07 -1.23 -9.58
CA ALA A 294 12.25 -1.18 -8.71
C ALA A 294 13.27 -2.32 -8.89
N SER A 295 13.11 -3.15 -9.93
CA SER A 295 14.09 -4.18 -10.27
C SER A 295 15.43 -3.57 -10.73
N PRO A 296 16.56 -4.28 -10.54
CA PRO A 296 17.85 -3.95 -11.14
C PRO A 296 17.80 -3.64 -12.65
N ALA A 297 16.98 -4.34 -13.45
CA ALA A 297 16.76 -3.99 -14.85
C ALA A 297 16.09 -2.62 -15.01
N ARG A 298 15.02 -2.32 -14.25
CA ARG A 298 14.39 -1.00 -14.25
C ARG A 298 15.36 0.12 -13.87
N GLN A 299 16.28 -0.10 -12.93
CA GLN A 299 17.26 0.93 -12.58
C GLN A 299 18.15 1.35 -13.76
N ARG A 300 18.37 0.45 -14.73
CA ARG A 300 19.20 0.68 -15.94
C ARG A 300 18.41 1.19 -17.15
N GLU A 301 17.08 1.33 -17.04
CA GLU A 301 16.18 1.57 -18.17
C GLU A 301 15.23 2.77 -17.94
N ASP A 302 15.48 3.86 -18.67
CA ASP A 302 14.73 5.12 -18.56
C ASP A 302 13.33 5.08 -19.19
N ASP A 303 13.06 4.19 -20.16
CA ASP A 303 11.71 4.02 -20.75
C ASP A 303 10.79 3.30 -19.77
N MET A 304 10.15 4.08 -18.89
CA MET A 304 9.14 3.60 -17.95
C MET A 304 7.77 3.35 -18.59
N ARG A 305 7.58 3.63 -19.90
CA ARG A 305 6.31 3.36 -20.59
C ARG A 305 6.09 1.87 -20.86
N LYS A 306 7.19 1.12 -20.96
CA LYS A 306 7.28 -0.32 -21.24
C LYS A 306 7.88 -1.06 -20.04
N PRO A 307 7.61 -2.36 -19.85
CA PRO A 307 8.19 -3.11 -18.76
C PRO A 307 9.70 -3.32 -18.98
N PRO A 308 10.49 -3.52 -17.92
CA PRO A 308 11.94 -3.65 -18.03
C PRO A 308 12.36 -4.97 -18.67
N SER A 309 13.61 -5.07 -19.13
CA SER A 309 14.14 -6.28 -19.77
C SER A 309 13.91 -7.55 -18.92
N GLY A 310 13.43 -8.60 -19.58
CA GLY A 310 13.13 -9.90 -18.97
C GLY A 310 11.83 -9.97 -18.16
N PHE A 311 11.10 -8.87 -18.00
CA PHE A 311 9.85 -8.86 -17.23
C PHE A 311 8.78 -9.78 -17.89
N PRO A 312 8.06 -10.63 -17.12
CA PRO A 312 7.23 -11.71 -17.68
C PRO A 312 6.06 -11.28 -18.57
N ASP A 313 5.52 -10.07 -18.37
CA ASP A 313 4.36 -9.58 -19.11
C ASP A 313 4.72 -8.32 -19.91
N CYS A 314 5.10 -8.55 -21.17
CA CYS A 314 5.45 -7.48 -22.11
C CYS A 314 4.24 -6.68 -22.63
N SER A 315 3.01 -7.06 -22.27
CA SER A 315 1.79 -6.36 -22.69
C SER A 315 1.47 -5.14 -21.81
N ILE A 316 1.95 -5.12 -20.56
CA ILE A 316 1.78 -4.01 -19.62
C ILE A 316 2.42 -2.75 -20.20
N LYS A 317 1.60 -1.73 -20.47
CA LYS A 317 2.04 -0.41 -20.92
C LYS A 317 1.43 0.67 -20.04
N LEU A 318 2.24 1.66 -19.70
CA LEU A 318 1.80 2.82 -18.95
C LEU A 318 1.43 3.96 -19.90
N HIS A 319 0.40 4.70 -19.50
CA HIS A 319 -0.02 5.94 -20.14
C HIS A 319 0.95 7.08 -19.78
N ALA A 320 0.97 8.15 -20.58
CA ALA A 320 1.88 9.28 -20.35
C ALA A 320 1.72 9.93 -18.96
N HIS A 321 0.49 10.04 -18.43
CA HIS A 321 0.25 10.55 -17.07
C HIS A 321 0.81 9.63 -15.97
N GLU A 322 0.72 8.32 -16.14
CA GLU A 322 1.26 7.30 -15.23
C GLU A 322 2.81 7.35 -15.23
N VAL A 323 3.43 7.48 -16.41
CA VAL A 323 4.88 7.65 -16.55
C VAL A 323 5.36 8.92 -15.86
N ARG A 324 4.65 10.05 -15.99
CA ARG A 324 5.02 11.30 -15.30
C ARG A 324 4.90 11.18 -13.77
N PHE A 325 3.89 10.46 -13.28
CA PHE A 325 3.77 10.16 -11.85
C PHE A 325 4.93 9.30 -11.35
N LEU A 326 5.30 8.22 -12.05
CA LEU A 326 6.45 7.39 -11.68
C LEU A 326 7.77 8.17 -11.75
N ALA A 327 7.95 9.02 -12.77
CA ALA A 327 9.13 9.88 -12.89
C ALA A 327 9.28 10.87 -11.72
N ALA A 328 8.16 11.40 -11.21
CA ALA A 328 8.15 12.23 -10.01
C ALA A 328 8.43 11.40 -8.75
N ALA A 329 7.80 10.23 -8.60
CA ALA A 329 7.99 9.34 -7.47
C ALA A 329 9.45 8.81 -7.37
N ARG A 330 10.15 8.59 -8.49
CA ARG A 330 11.59 8.25 -8.50
C ARG A 330 12.50 9.37 -8.00
N LYS A 331 12.00 10.62 -7.94
CA LYS A 331 12.70 11.80 -7.41
C LYS A 331 12.19 12.24 -6.03
N LEU A 332 11.22 11.50 -5.46
CA LEU A 332 10.69 11.79 -4.14
C LEU A 332 11.73 11.41 -3.08
N GLU A 333 12.26 12.40 -2.38
CA GLU A 333 12.94 12.16 -1.11
C GLU A 333 11.92 11.63 -0.09
N PHE A 334 12.29 10.55 0.59
CA PHE A 334 11.49 9.90 1.60
C PHE A 334 12.39 9.66 2.81
N GLY A 335 12.02 10.16 3.98
CA GLY A 335 12.91 10.18 5.14
C GLY A 335 14.12 11.11 4.95
N ASN A 336 15.25 10.79 5.58
CA ASN A 336 16.39 11.69 5.68
C ASN A 336 17.35 11.61 4.47
N GLY A 337 17.10 12.35 3.39
CA GLY A 337 18.03 12.47 2.26
C GLY A 337 18.13 11.26 1.33
N VAL A 338 17.16 10.34 1.36
CA VAL A 338 17.15 9.09 0.56
C VAL A 338 15.93 9.07 -0.35
N LEU A 339 16.10 8.70 -1.62
CA LEU A 339 14.97 8.60 -2.55
C LEU A 339 14.08 7.40 -2.19
N PHE A 340 12.78 7.54 -2.40
CA PHE A 340 11.78 6.49 -2.12
C PHE A 340 12.18 5.14 -2.71
N TYR A 341 12.58 5.10 -3.99
CA TYR A 341 12.99 3.88 -4.69
C TYR A 341 14.38 3.37 -4.28
N ASP A 342 15.25 4.23 -3.76
CA ASP A 342 16.54 3.77 -3.24
C ASP A 342 16.31 2.97 -1.95
N ARG A 343 15.34 3.36 -1.11
CA ARG A 343 14.96 2.56 0.07
C ARG A 343 14.47 1.17 -0.30
N ILE A 344 13.62 1.11 -1.33
CA ILE A 344 13.12 -0.13 -1.92
C ILE A 344 14.29 -1.02 -2.32
N SER A 345 15.13 -0.53 -3.23
CA SER A 345 16.18 -1.33 -3.85
C SER A 345 17.31 -1.67 -2.90
N VAL A 346 17.80 -0.72 -2.08
CA VAL A 346 18.85 -0.98 -1.09
C VAL A 346 18.40 -1.99 -0.03
N GLY A 347 17.14 -1.94 0.41
CA GLY A 347 16.58 -2.96 1.30
C GLY A 347 16.55 -4.34 0.64
N ALA A 348 16.12 -4.44 -0.62
CA ALA A 348 16.05 -5.68 -1.39
C ALA A 348 17.43 -6.25 -1.75
N ASP A 349 18.41 -5.39 -2.08
CA ASP A 349 19.77 -5.76 -2.46
C ASP A 349 20.58 -6.26 -1.25
N LEU A 350 20.33 -5.71 -0.05
CA LEU A 350 21.10 -6.04 1.15
C LEU A 350 20.48 -7.14 2.02
N SER A 351 19.20 -7.45 1.88
CA SER A 351 18.54 -8.52 2.65
C SER A 351 19.03 -9.92 2.25
N ASP A 352 18.90 -10.92 3.14
CA ASP A 352 19.18 -12.33 2.83
C ASP A 352 18.14 -12.89 1.84
N ALA A 353 16.90 -12.41 1.93
CA ALA A 353 15.79 -12.79 1.05
C ALA A 353 14.79 -11.64 0.88
N ILE A 354 13.88 -11.78 -0.09
CA ILE A 354 12.72 -10.90 -0.28
C ILE A 354 11.47 -11.75 -0.08
N GLY A 355 10.38 -11.19 0.43
CA GLY A 355 9.10 -11.89 0.54
C GLY A 355 7.91 -11.00 0.18
N PHE A 356 6.83 -11.62 -0.28
CA PHE A 356 5.63 -10.91 -0.72
C PHE A 356 4.34 -11.57 -0.20
N LYS A 357 3.33 -10.73 0.04
CA LYS A 357 1.93 -11.15 0.15
C LYS A 357 1.41 -11.53 -1.24
N GLY A 358 1.46 -12.81 -1.58
CA GLY A 358 1.11 -13.33 -2.90
C GLY A 358 1.15 -14.86 -2.97
N CYS A 359 0.76 -15.46 -4.09
CA CYS A 359 0.86 -16.91 -4.33
C CYS A 359 1.38 -17.23 -5.74
N ARG A 360 2.07 -18.38 -5.91
CA ARG A 360 2.81 -18.69 -7.15
C ARG A 360 1.88 -18.93 -8.34
N GLU A 361 0.66 -19.35 -8.08
CA GLU A 361 -0.42 -19.61 -9.05
C GLU A 361 -0.87 -18.33 -9.77
N ILE A 362 -0.71 -17.16 -9.13
CA ILE A 362 -1.06 -15.85 -9.70
C ILE A 362 0.22 -15.13 -10.15
N GLU A 363 1.27 -15.17 -9.33
CA GLU A 363 2.42 -14.26 -9.42
C GLU A 363 3.77 -14.95 -9.68
N GLY A 364 3.80 -16.28 -9.78
CA GLY A 364 5.02 -17.10 -9.92
C GLY A 364 6.04 -16.59 -10.94
N PRO A 365 5.66 -16.27 -12.20
CA PRO A 365 6.61 -15.74 -13.18
C PRO A 365 7.30 -14.44 -12.75
N TYR A 366 6.62 -13.59 -11.97
CA TYR A 366 7.22 -12.35 -11.44
C TYR A 366 8.17 -12.64 -10.27
N VAL A 367 7.90 -13.69 -9.49
CA VAL A 367 8.83 -14.20 -8.47
C VAL A 367 10.09 -14.74 -9.14
N ASP A 368 9.96 -15.61 -10.15
CA ASP A 368 11.11 -16.19 -10.87
C ASP A 368 11.98 -15.09 -11.53
N TYR A 369 11.33 -14.05 -12.06
CA TYR A 369 12.00 -12.85 -12.56
C TYR A 369 12.78 -12.12 -11.45
N LEU A 370 12.17 -11.88 -10.28
CA LEU A 370 12.84 -11.21 -9.16
C LEU A 370 13.98 -12.04 -8.56
N GLU A 371 13.83 -13.36 -8.43
CA GLU A 371 14.91 -14.27 -8.01
C GLU A 371 16.11 -14.16 -8.97
N THR A 372 15.84 -14.04 -10.28
CA THR A 372 16.87 -13.80 -11.31
C THR A 372 17.49 -12.40 -11.22
N GLN A 373 16.69 -11.35 -10.96
CA GLN A 373 17.18 -9.96 -10.91
C GLN A 373 18.04 -9.69 -9.67
N PHE A 374 17.62 -10.17 -8.49
CA PHE A 374 18.29 -9.92 -7.21
C PHE A 374 19.26 -11.03 -6.78
N GLY A 375 19.30 -12.16 -7.51
CA GLY A 375 20.22 -13.28 -7.25
C GLY A 375 20.01 -13.98 -5.91
N LYS A 376 18.79 -13.95 -5.37
CA LYS A 376 18.44 -14.42 -4.01
C LYS A 376 17.01 -14.96 -3.92
N PRO A 377 16.67 -15.73 -2.86
CA PRO A 377 15.33 -16.28 -2.67
C PRO A 377 14.25 -15.19 -2.58
N VAL A 378 13.14 -15.41 -3.30
CA VAL A 378 11.91 -14.61 -3.19
C VAL A 378 10.77 -15.50 -2.72
N LEU A 379 10.27 -15.22 -1.51
CA LEU A 379 9.31 -16.02 -0.78
C LEU A 379 7.89 -15.46 -0.94
N LEU A 380 6.88 -16.33 -0.92
CA LEU A 380 5.47 -15.94 -1.00
C LEU A 380 4.73 -16.50 0.21
N THR A 381 3.98 -15.67 0.94
CA THR A 381 3.21 -16.09 2.14
C THR A 381 1.86 -16.71 1.84
N GLY A 382 1.44 -16.73 0.57
CA GLY A 382 0.03 -16.94 0.20
C GLY A 382 -0.77 -15.63 0.17
N PRO A 383 -2.06 -15.72 -0.20
CA PRO A 383 -2.91 -14.55 -0.41
C PRO A 383 -3.21 -13.74 0.85
N LEU A 384 -3.01 -14.31 2.06
CA LEU A 384 -3.35 -13.72 3.36
C LEU A 384 -4.72 -13.02 3.32
N VAL A 385 -5.73 -13.80 2.95
CA VAL A 385 -7.14 -13.41 2.95
C VAL A 385 -7.50 -13.04 4.39
N PRO A 386 -8.13 -11.87 4.62
CA PRO A 386 -8.64 -11.52 5.94
C PRO A 386 -9.58 -12.60 6.46
N GLU A 387 -9.46 -12.96 7.73
CA GLU A 387 -10.44 -13.84 8.38
C GLU A 387 -11.85 -13.22 8.29
N PRO A 388 -12.91 -14.01 8.07
CA PRO A 388 -14.27 -13.50 8.04
C PRO A 388 -14.59 -12.70 9.32
N SER A 389 -15.13 -11.50 9.17
CA SER A 389 -15.49 -10.68 10.33
C SER A 389 -16.61 -11.35 11.14
N ASN A 390 -16.36 -11.56 12.43
CA ASN A 390 -17.38 -11.99 13.39
C ASN A 390 -18.40 -10.87 13.73
N SER A 391 -18.23 -9.66 13.18
CA SER A 391 -19.18 -8.56 13.37
C SER A 391 -20.36 -8.66 12.41
N THR A 392 -21.53 -8.22 12.84
CA THR A 392 -22.69 -8.03 11.95
C THR A 392 -22.53 -6.73 11.17
N LEU A 393 -22.98 -6.70 9.91
CA LEU A 393 -23.06 -5.47 9.14
C LEU A 393 -24.03 -4.50 9.84
N ASP A 394 -23.67 -3.22 9.88
CA ASP A 394 -24.54 -2.13 10.37
C ASP A 394 -25.95 -2.28 9.78
N ALA A 395 -26.96 -2.35 10.65
CA ALA A 395 -28.35 -2.61 10.28
C ALA A 395 -28.85 -1.66 9.18
N LYS A 396 -28.44 -0.38 9.21
CA LYS A 396 -28.79 0.62 8.19
C LYS A 396 -28.30 0.20 6.80
N TRP A 397 -27.10 -0.36 6.70
CA TRP A 397 -26.50 -0.78 5.44
C TRP A 397 -26.99 -2.16 5.01
N GLY A 398 -27.20 -3.09 5.95
CA GLY A 398 -27.84 -4.37 5.69
C GLY A 398 -29.27 -4.21 5.15
N GLU A 399 -30.10 -3.40 5.80
CA GLU A 399 -31.44 -3.05 5.35
C GLU A 399 -31.42 -2.39 3.97
N TRP A 400 -30.59 -1.36 3.76
CA TRP A 400 -30.54 -0.65 2.48
C TRP A 400 -30.14 -1.57 1.32
N LEU A 401 -29.12 -2.41 1.52
CA LEU A 401 -28.64 -3.39 0.54
C LEU A 401 -29.65 -4.53 0.30
N GLY A 402 -30.39 -4.94 1.34
CA GLY A 402 -31.39 -6.00 1.29
C GLY A 402 -32.63 -5.70 0.44
N ARG A 403 -32.85 -4.43 0.08
CA ARG A 403 -33.96 -4.00 -0.81
C ARG A 403 -33.74 -4.36 -2.29
N PHE A 404 -32.52 -4.75 -2.67
CA PHE A 404 -32.14 -4.95 -4.07
C PHE A 404 -31.91 -6.43 -4.42
N LYS A 405 -32.10 -6.76 -5.71
CA LYS A 405 -31.88 -8.11 -6.24
C LYS A 405 -30.44 -8.58 -5.97
N ALA A 406 -30.27 -9.89 -5.79
CA ALA A 406 -28.95 -10.51 -5.76
C ALA A 406 -28.09 -10.08 -6.97
N GLY A 407 -26.85 -9.65 -6.71
CA GLY A 407 -25.91 -9.22 -7.73
C GLY A 407 -26.30 -7.99 -8.55
N SER A 408 -27.13 -7.07 -8.06
CA SER A 408 -27.53 -5.85 -8.82
C SER A 408 -26.91 -4.53 -8.35
N VAL A 409 -26.33 -4.48 -7.15
CA VAL A 409 -25.77 -3.25 -6.55
C VAL A 409 -24.31 -3.07 -6.96
N ILE A 410 -23.95 -1.85 -7.35
CA ILE A 410 -22.58 -1.41 -7.55
C ILE A 410 -22.03 -0.87 -6.23
N TYR A 411 -21.00 -1.48 -5.67
CA TYR A 411 -20.23 -0.93 -4.55
C TYR A 411 -19.01 -0.17 -5.08
N ILE A 412 -18.64 0.93 -4.44
CA ILE A 412 -17.47 1.75 -4.79
C ILE A 412 -16.73 2.16 -3.51
N ALA A 413 -15.41 1.94 -3.47
CA ALA A 413 -14.56 2.44 -2.39
C ALA A 413 -13.08 2.63 -2.82
N PHE A 414 -12.50 3.77 -2.45
CA PHE A 414 -11.09 4.11 -2.74
C PHE A 414 -10.20 4.18 -1.50
N GLY A 415 -10.67 3.61 -0.38
CA GLY A 415 -9.95 3.61 0.90
C GLY A 415 -9.91 4.98 1.59
N SER A 416 -9.20 5.03 2.71
CA SER A 416 -9.07 6.22 3.56
C SER A 416 -8.01 7.22 3.09
N GLU A 417 -7.12 6.83 2.18
CA GLU A 417 -5.93 7.64 1.82
C GLU A 417 -6.09 8.44 0.51
N HIS A 418 -7.17 8.21 -0.25
CA HIS A 418 -7.37 8.85 -1.56
C HIS A 418 -8.72 9.56 -1.68
N SER A 419 -8.68 10.87 -1.91
CA SER A 419 -9.79 11.65 -2.45
C SER A 419 -9.75 11.70 -3.99
N LEU A 420 -10.88 12.01 -4.62
CA LEU A 420 -10.93 12.41 -6.03
C LEU A 420 -10.90 13.94 -6.11
N GLN A 421 -10.41 14.48 -7.24
CA GLN A 421 -10.69 15.87 -7.61
C GLN A 421 -12.18 16.02 -7.95
N GLN A 422 -12.76 17.19 -7.69
CA GLN A 422 -14.20 17.43 -7.86
C GLN A 422 -14.74 17.07 -9.26
N ASN A 423 -13.98 17.36 -10.32
CA ASN A 423 -14.36 17.00 -11.70
C ASN A 423 -14.48 15.48 -11.88
N GLN A 424 -13.53 14.70 -11.36
CA GLN A 424 -13.53 13.24 -11.47
C GLN A 424 -14.52 12.57 -10.51
N LEU A 425 -14.83 13.20 -9.37
CA LEU A 425 -15.97 12.80 -8.55
C LEU A 425 -17.29 12.98 -9.31
N ASN A 426 -17.48 14.11 -9.99
CA ASN A 426 -18.66 14.36 -10.82
C ASN A 426 -18.79 13.31 -11.94
N GLU A 427 -17.74 13.04 -12.70
CA GLU A 427 -17.78 12.03 -13.78
C GLU A 427 -18.08 10.62 -13.24
N LEU A 428 -17.52 10.24 -12.08
CA LEU A 428 -17.83 8.96 -11.44
C LEU A 428 -19.31 8.86 -11.03
N LEU A 429 -19.82 9.87 -10.32
CA LEU A 429 -21.19 9.88 -9.83
C LEU A 429 -22.21 9.93 -10.98
N LEU A 430 -21.96 10.75 -12.01
CA LEU A 430 -22.78 10.79 -13.22
C LEU A 430 -22.69 9.47 -14.01
N GLY A 431 -21.54 8.80 -14.00
CA GLY A 431 -21.39 7.48 -14.61
C GLY A 431 -22.28 6.43 -13.93
N LEU A 432 -22.29 6.41 -12.60
CA LEU A 432 -23.20 5.58 -11.80
C LEU A 432 -24.67 5.95 -12.05
N GLU A 433 -24.99 7.24 -12.19
CA GLU A 433 -26.33 7.69 -12.56
C GLU A 433 -26.78 7.09 -13.91
N LEU A 434 -25.92 7.17 -14.93
CA LEU A 434 -26.16 6.66 -16.30
C LEU A 434 -26.28 5.13 -16.40
N THR A 435 -25.77 4.36 -15.44
CA THR A 435 -25.99 2.90 -15.43
C THR A 435 -27.46 2.54 -15.23
N GLY A 436 -28.25 3.39 -14.56
CA GLY A 436 -29.60 3.07 -14.07
C GLY A 436 -29.64 2.10 -12.89
N MET A 437 -28.50 1.52 -12.49
CA MET A 437 -28.40 0.51 -11.43
C MET A 437 -28.40 1.15 -10.04
N PRO A 438 -28.70 0.37 -8.97
CA PRO A 438 -28.47 0.81 -7.60
C PRO A 438 -26.98 0.80 -7.25
N PHE A 439 -26.53 1.76 -6.43
CA PHE A 439 -25.13 1.91 -6.07
C PHE A 439 -24.91 2.43 -4.65
N PHE A 440 -23.80 1.98 -4.04
CA PHE A 440 -23.31 2.42 -2.74
C PHE A 440 -21.87 2.90 -2.89
N ALA A 441 -21.64 4.20 -2.75
CA ALA A 441 -20.33 4.83 -2.90
C ALA A 441 -19.77 5.31 -1.54
N ALA A 442 -18.79 4.61 -1.00
CA ALA A 442 -18.00 5.04 0.15
C ALA A 442 -16.79 5.86 -0.33
N LEU A 443 -16.92 7.19 -0.31
CA LEU A 443 -15.96 8.11 -0.95
C LEU A 443 -15.63 9.28 -0.01
N LYS A 444 -14.34 9.54 0.18
CA LYS A 444 -13.89 10.78 0.83
C LYS A 444 -14.25 12.01 -0.01
N PRO A 445 -14.58 13.15 0.62
CA PRO A 445 -14.75 14.41 -0.10
C PRO A 445 -13.44 14.82 -0.82
N PRO A 446 -13.54 15.59 -1.92
CA PRO A 446 -12.41 16.31 -2.49
C PRO A 446 -11.84 17.30 -1.46
N ILE A 447 -10.57 17.69 -1.64
CA ILE A 447 -9.82 18.50 -0.66
C ILE A 447 -10.49 19.86 -0.41
N GLU A 448 -11.18 20.37 -1.43
CA GLU A 448 -11.87 21.66 -1.44
C GLU A 448 -13.20 21.64 -0.68
N PHE A 449 -13.64 20.49 -0.14
CA PHE A 449 -14.96 20.29 0.47
C PHE A 449 -14.88 19.66 1.86
N GLU A 450 -15.59 20.24 2.82
CA GLU A 450 -15.67 19.75 4.20
C GLU A 450 -16.40 18.39 4.33
N SER A 451 -17.29 18.06 3.38
CA SER A 451 -18.11 16.85 3.43
C SER A 451 -18.52 16.38 2.03
N ILE A 452 -18.82 15.10 1.87
CA ILE A 452 -19.14 14.52 0.55
C ILE A 452 -20.48 15.05 0.04
N GLU A 453 -21.41 15.39 0.94
CA GLU A 453 -22.74 15.93 0.64
C GLU A 453 -22.65 17.30 -0.03
N LYS A 454 -21.68 18.13 0.37
CA LYS A 454 -21.40 19.43 -0.27
C LYS A 454 -20.73 19.30 -1.64
N ALA A 455 -20.09 18.16 -1.91
CA ALA A 455 -19.37 17.84 -3.14
C ALA A 455 -20.23 17.14 -4.21
N LEU A 456 -21.52 16.88 -3.93
CA LEU A 456 -22.41 16.20 -4.89
C LEU A 456 -22.79 17.12 -6.07
N PRO A 457 -22.96 16.60 -7.30
CA PRO A 457 -23.50 17.37 -8.40
C PRO A 457 -24.89 17.96 -8.07
N LYS A 458 -25.21 19.14 -8.60
CA LYS A 458 -26.50 19.81 -8.35
C LYS A 458 -27.68 18.89 -8.70
N GLY A 459 -28.60 18.72 -7.75
CA GLY A 459 -29.79 17.87 -7.90
C GLY A 459 -29.51 16.36 -7.94
N PHE A 460 -28.28 15.91 -7.67
CA PHE A 460 -27.89 14.50 -7.80
C PHE A 460 -28.63 13.61 -6.81
N LYS A 461 -28.71 14.05 -5.54
CA LYS A 461 -29.35 13.30 -4.46
C LYS A 461 -30.79 12.97 -4.80
N GLU A 462 -31.54 13.93 -5.32
CA GLU A 462 -32.94 13.82 -5.71
C GLU A 462 -33.12 12.84 -6.89
N ARG A 463 -32.22 12.87 -7.88
CA ARG A 463 -32.26 11.96 -9.04
C ARG A 463 -31.91 10.50 -8.72
N VAL A 464 -31.23 10.24 -7.60
CA VAL A 464 -30.78 8.88 -7.23
C VAL A 464 -31.37 8.35 -5.93
N GLN A 465 -32.16 9.13 -5.18
CA GLN A 465 -32.55 8.87 -3.78
C GLN A 465 -33.07 7.45 -3.46
N GLU A 466 -33.76 6.80 -4.41
CA GLU A 466 -34.32 5.46 -4.21
C GLU A 466 -33.26 4.35 -4.36
N ARG A 467 -32.25 4.57 -5.21
CA ARG A 467 -31.28 3.57 -5.71
C ARG A 467 -29.82 3.84 -5.36
N GLY A 468 -29.45 5.06 -5.02
CA GLY A 468 -28.07 5.51 -4.86
C GLY A 468 -27.78 6.09 -3.49
N VAL A 469 -26.68 5.66 -2.87
CA VAL A 469 -26.11 6.25 -1.65
C VAL A 469 -24.68 6.69 -1.93
N VAL A 470 -24.34 7.91 -1.52
CA VAL A 470 -22.96 8.40 -1.41
C VAL A 470 -22.72 8.70 0.06
N TYR A 471 -21.63 8.18 0.62
CA TYR A 471 -21.34 8.24 2.06
C TYR A 471 -19.87 8.55 2.30
N GLY A 472 -19.60 9.55 3.16
CA GLY A 472 -18.26 10.06 3.43
C GLY A 472 -17.54 9.38 4.60
N GLY A 473 -18.23 8.50 5.32
CA GLY A 473 -17.69 7.79 6.49
C GLY A 473 -17.07 6.43 6.14
N TRP A 474 -16.45 5.82 7.16
CA TRP A 474 -15.93 4.45 7.08
C TRP A 474 -17.07 3.41 7.02
N VAL A 475 -16.81 2.28 6.36
CA VAL A 475 -17.76 1.17 6.20
C VAL A 475 -17.11 -0.20 6.37
N GLN A 476 -17.89 -1.20 6.79
CA GLN A 476 -17.48 -2.60 6.91
C GLN A 476 -17.32 -3.25 5.52
N GLN A 477 -16.29 -2.87 4.76
CA GLN A 477 -16.09 -3.26 3.35
C GLN A 477 -16.24 -4.76 3.11
N GLN A 478 -15.61 -5.62 3.93
CA GLN A 478 -15.67 -7.08 3.79
C GLN A 478 -17.12 -7.61 3.82
N LEU A 479 -17.95 -7.07 4.72
CA LEU A 479 -19.34 -7.46 4.87
C LEU A 479 -20.22 -6.91 3.75
N ILE A 480 -19.90 -5.73 3.21
CA ILE A 480 -20.57 -5.18 2.02
C ILE A 480 -20.22 -6.01 0.77
N LEU A 481 -18.95 -6.34 0.54
CA LEU A 481 -18.49 -7.19 -0.58
C LEU A 481 -19.09 -8.61 -0.52
N ALA A 482 -19.32 -9.13 0.69
CA ALA A 482 -19.98 -10.42 0.91
C ALA A 482 -21.51 -10.36 0.79
N HIS A 483 -22.13 -9.17 0.77
CA HIS A 483 -23.58 -9.04 0.78
C HIS A 483 -24.20 -9.54 -0.55
N PRO A 484 -25.22 -10.41 -0.54
CA PRO A 484 -25.74 -11.04 -1.75
C PRO A 484 -26.21 -10.09 -2.87
N SER A 485 -26.61 -8.87 -2.54
CA SER A 485 -27.04 -7.87 -3.53
C SER A 485 -25.89 -7.16 -4.26
N VAL A 486 -24.65 -7.21 -3.78
CA VAL A 486 -23.50 -6.57 -4.44
C VAL A 486 -23.05 -7.38 -5.65
N GLY A 487 -23.21 -6.81 -6.84
CA GLY A 487 -22.87 -7.42 -8.13
C GLY A 487 -21.58 -6.93 -8.74
N CYS A 488 -21.20 -5.67 -8.47
CA CYS A 488 -20.00 -5.03 -9.00
C CYS A 488 -19.26 -4.29 -7.87
N PHE A 489 -17.93 -4.30 -7.91
CA PHE A 489 -17.07 -3.44 -7.10
C PHE A 489 -16.18 -2.58 -7.99
N ILE A 490 -16.35 -1.26 -7.93
CA ILE A 490 -15.41 -0.30 -8.52
C ILE A 490 -14.32 -0.01 -7.49
N THR A 491 -13.09 -0.43 -7.80
CA THR A 491 -11.95 -0.39 -6.88
C THR A 491 -10.83 0.51 -7.38
N HIS A 492 -10.08 1.09 -6.43
CA HIS A 492 -8.84 1.82 -6.70
C HIS A 492 -7.64 0.90 -7.01
N CYS A 493 -7.84 -0.42 -7.00
CA CYS A 493 -6.85 -1.46 -7.29
C CYS A 493 -5.73 -1.64 -6.25
N GLY A 494 -5.92 -1.21 -5.01
CA GLY A 494 -4.99 -1.54 -3.91
C GLY A 494 -5.03 -3.02 -3.54
N GLY A 495 -3.86 -3.62 -3.31
CA GLY A 495 -3.71 -5.08 -3.13
C GLY A 495 -4.66 -5.70 -2.09
N ALA A 496 -4.85 -5.04 -0.93
CA ALA A 496 -5.78 -5.53 0.11
C ALA A 496 -7.24 -5.57 -0.36
N SER A 497 -7.73 -4.51 -1.00
CA SER A 497 -9.10 -4.45 -1.53
C SER A 497 -9.31 -5.42 -2.70
N LEU A 498 -8.26 -5.70 -3.48
CA LEU A 498 -8.32 -6.76 -4.50
C LEU A 498 -8.39 -8.15 -3.87
N THR A 499 -7.62 -8.46 -2.82
CA THR A 499 -7.73 -9.74 -2.09
C THR A 499 -9.16 -9.95 -1.58
N GLU A 500 -9.76 -8.93 -0.92
CA GLU A 500 -11.12 -9.00 -0.41
C GLU A 500 -12.17 -9.18 -1.51
N ALA A 501 -11.97 -8.57 -2.68
CA ALA A 501 -12.90 -8.67 -3.79
C ALA A 501 -12.81 -10.03 -4.52
N LEU A 502 -11.60 -10.58 -4.70
CA LEU A 502 -11.35 -11.84 -5.40
C LEU A 502 -11.94 -13.08 -4.68
N VAL A 503 -12.19 -13.00 -3.37
CA VAL A 503 -12.86 -14.07 -2.61
C VAL A 503 -14.39 -13.91 -2.60
N ASN A 504 -14.90 -12.76 -3.03
CA ASN A 504 -16.33 -12.44 -3.09
C ASN A 504 -16.91 -12.63 -4.50
N ARG A 505 -18.23 -12.53 -4.65
CA ARG A 505 -18.93 -12.83 -5.92
C ARG A 505 -19.06 -11.63 -6.87
N CYS A 506 -18.80 -10.43 -6.37
CA CYS A 506 -18.91 -9.18 -7.13
C CYS A 506 -17.86 -9.13 -8.26
N GLN A 507 -18.25 -8.62 -9.43
CA GLN A 507 -17.33 -8.42 -10.56
C GLN A 507 -16.51 -7.15 -10.37
N LEU A 508 -15.32 -7.12 -10.96
CA LEU A 508 -14.35 -6.05 -10.71
C LEU A 508 -14.36 -5.02 -11.84
N VAL A 509 -14.61 -3.76 -11.48
CA VAL A 509 -14.27 -2.60 -12.32
C VAL A 509 -13.03 -1.95 -11.73
N LEU A 510 -11.97 -1.92 -12.53
CA LEU A 510 -10.66 -1.46 -12.13
C LEU A 510 -10.56 0.04 -12.47
N LEU A 511 -10.42 0.88 -11.46
CA LEU A 511 -10.22 2.32 -11.62
C LEU A 511 -8.95 2.74 -10.84
N PRO A 512 -7.76 2.33 -11.31
CA PRO A 512 -6.53 2.54 -10.55
C PRO A 512 -6.29 4.03 -10.33
N ARG A 513 -5.89 4.39 -9.11
CA ARG A 513 -5.40 5.74 -8.81
C ARG A 513 -3.89 5.81 -9.06
N LEU A 514 -3.35 7.02 -9.08
CA LEU A 514 -1.90 7.22 -9.06
C LEU A 514 -1.41 6.90 -7.64
N GLY A 515 -0.84 5.70 -7.49
CA GLY A 515 -0.36 5.11 -6.24
C GLY A 515 0.69 4.04 -6.54
N SER A 516 1.33 3.49 -5.51
CA SER A 516 2.53 2.66 -5.63
C SER A 516 2.32 1.35 -6.39
N ASP A 517 1.18 0.68 -6.25
CA ASP A 517 0.90 -0.64 -6.84
C ASP A 517 -0.34 -0.69 -7.75
N PHE A 518 -1.25 0.27 -7.61
CA PHE A 518 -2.59 0.23 -8.21
C PHE A 518 -2.60 0.02 -9.73
N ILE A 519 -1.70 0.69 -10.44
CA ILE A 519 -1.66 0.66 -11.91
C ILE A 519 -1.20 -0.72 -12.39
N ILE A 520 -0.12 -1.26 -11.81
CA ILE A 520 0.38 -2.59 -12.17
C ILE A 520 -0.65 -3.66 -11.76
N ASN A 521 -1.24 -3.55 -10.57
CA ASN A 521 -2.33 -4.41 -10.14
C ASN A 521 -3.50 -4.39 -11.14
N ALA A 522 -3.91 -3.22 -11.64
CA ALA A 522 -4.99 -3.11 -12.63
C ALA A 522 -4.63 -3.82 -13.95
N ARG A 523 -3.41 -3.63 -14.46
CA ARG A 523 -2.95 -4.30 -15.69
C ARG A 523 -2.81 -5.82 -15.50
N THR A 524 -2.35 -6.30 -14.34
CA THR A 524 -2.31 -7.73 -14.02
C THR A 524 -3.72 -8.32 -13.88
N MET A 525 -4.65 -7.64 -13.20
CA MET A 525 -6.02 -8.13 -13.00
C MET A 525 -6.86 -8.08 -14.29
N GLY A 526 -6.82 -6.98 -15.04
CA GLY A 526 -7.60 -6.80 -16.27
C GLY A 526 -6.97 -7.40 -17.52
N GLY A 527 -5.64 -7.35 -17.65
CA GLY A 527 -4.91 -7.84 -18.81
C GLY A 527 -4.49 -9.30 -18.72
N LYS A 528 -3.72 -9.68 -17.68
CA LYS A 528 -3.16 -11.03 -17.55
C LYS A 528 -4.17 -12.05 -17.03
N LEU A 529 -4.77 -11.77 -15.87
CA LEU A 529 -5.74 -12.68 -15.24
C LEU A 529 -7.13 -12.55 -15.86
N ARG A 530 -7.44 -11.38 -16.44
CA ARG A 530 -8.73 -11.02 -17.03
C ARG A 530 -9.87 -11.36 -16.08
N VAL A 531 -9.83 -10.78 -14.88
CA VAL A 531 -10.83 -10.95 -13.80
C VAL A 531 -11.65 -9.68 -13.52
N GLY A 532 -11.41 -8.63 -14.30
CA GLY A 532 -12.11 -7.35 -14.22
C GLY A 532 -11.88 -6.52 -15.47
N VAL A 533 -12.61 -5.40 -15.57
CA VAL A 533 -12.52 -4.46 -16.71
C VAL A 533 -12.02 -3.12 -16.20
N GLU A 534 -11.00 -2.57 -16.85
CA GLU A 534 -10.47 -1.26 -16.50
C GLU A 534 -11.28 -0.13 -17.16
N VAL A 535 -11.54 0.92 -16.39
CA VAL A 535 -12.18 2.14 -16.88
C VAL A 535 -11.24 2.89 -17.81
N GLU A 536 -11.68 3.12 -19.04
CA GLU A 536 -10.93 3.89 -20.05
C GLU A 536 -10.69 5.33 -19.58
N LYS A 537 -9.46 5.80 -19.76
CA LYS A 537 -8.96 7.14 -19.41
C LYS A 537 -8.24 7.79 -20.59
N GLY A 538 -8.11 9.10 -20.56
CA GLY A 538 -7.21 9.83 -21.44
C GLY A 538 -5.75 9.42 -21.24
N GLU A 539 -5.07 9.12 -22.35
CA GLU A 539 -3.64 8.77 -22.40
C GLU A 539 -2.77 9.86 -21.72
N GLU A 540 -3.05 11.13 -22.04
CA GLU A 540 -2.24 12.25 -21.59
C GLU A 540 -2.64 12.83 -20.24
N ASP A 541 -3.91 12.86 -19.86
CA ASP A 541 -4.36 13.53 -18.63
C ASP A 541 -4.76 12.55 -17.50
N GLY A 542 -5.06 11.29 -17.84
CA GLY A 542 -5.56 10.29 -16.91
C GLY A 542 -7.01 10.47 -16.49
N LEU A 543 -7.75 11.36 -17.16
CA LEU A 543 -9.15 11.62 -16.84
C LEU A 543 -10.05 10.55 -17.45
N PHE A 544 -11.00 10.06 -16.66
CA PHE A 544 -12.11 9.22 -17.12
C PHE A 544 -13.39 10.05 -17.27
N THR A 545 -14.38 9.53 -18.00
CA THR A 545 -15.70 10.16 -18.16
C THR A 545 -16.80 9.26 -17.58
N LYS A 546 -17.97 9.85 -17.35
CA LYS A 546 -19.19 9.14 -16.98
C LYS A 546 -19.56 8.03 -17.98
N GLU A 547 -19.28 8.21 -19.27
CA GLU A 547 -19.48 7.19 -20.30
C GLU A 547 -18.51 6.02 -20.13
N SER A 548 -17.21 6.26 -19.88
CA SER A 548 -16.26 5.15 -19.69
C SER A 548 -16.52 4.37 -18.40
N VAL A 549 -16.94 5.05 -17.32
CA VAL A 549 -17.44 4.41 -16.09
C VAL A 549 -18.68 3.57 -16.37
N CYS A 550 -19.70 4.14 -17.02
CA CYS A 550 -20.95 3.43 -17.33
C CYS A 550 -20.71 2.21 -18.25
N LYS A 551 -19.80 2.33 -19.23
CA LYS A 551 -19.40 1.25 -20.14
C LYS A 551 -18.76 0.10 -19.36
N ALA A 552 -17.74 0.38 -18.56
CA ALA A 552 -17.03 -0.64 -17.78
C ALA A 552 -17.95 -1.38 -16.80
N VAL A 553 -18.86 -0.67 -16.11
CA VAL A 553 -19.88 -1.29 -15.26
C VAL A 553 -20.82 -2.19 -16.06
N LYS A 554 -21.35 -1.72 -17.19
CA LYS A 554 -22.29 -2.51 -18.00
C LYS A 554 -21.64 -3.78 -18.54
N THR A 555 -20.42 -3.69 -19.07
CA THR A 555 -19.67 -4.87 -19.56
C THR A 555 -19.52 -5.96 -18.50
N VAL A 556 -19.32 -5.64 -17.21
CA VAL A 556 -19.18 -6.68 -16.16
C VAL A 556 -20.50 -7.07 -15.48
N MET A 557 -21.60 -6.40 -15.80
CA MET A 557 -22.93 -6.64 -15.20
C MET A 557 -23.93 -7.27 -16.19
N ASP A 558 -23.66 -7.21 -17.50
CA ASP A 558 -24.52 -7.72 -18.58
C ASP A 558 -23.93 -8.99 -19.22
N ASP A 559 -24.10 -10.11 -18.51
CA ASP A 559 -23.53 -11.43 -18.90
C ASP A 559 -24.15 -12.03 -20.16
N GLU A 560 -25.36 -11.63 -20.52
CA GLU A 560 -26.07 -12.20 -21.67
C GLU A 560 -25.54 -11.60 -22.98
N ILE A 561 -25.21 -10.32 -22.98
CA ILE A 561 -24.79 -9.59 -24.18
C ILE A 561 -23.25 -9.58 -24.31
N ASP A 562 -22.51 -9.27 -23.24
CA ASP A 562 -21.07 -8.98 -23.35
C ASP A 562 -20.19 -10.24 -23.23
N GLN A 563 -19.42 -10.53 -24.30
CA GLN A 563 -18.48 -11.64 -24.34
C GLN A 563 -17.28 -11.44 -23.39
N LEU A 564 -16.82 -10.20 -23.21
CA LEU A 564 -15.76 -9.88 -22.25
C LEU A 564 -16.30 -10.02 -20.82
N GLY A 565 -17.55 -9.60 -20.58
CA GLY A 565 -18.25 -9.80 -19.30
C GLY A 565 -18.26 -11.26 -18.85
N ARG A 566 -18.71 -12.17 -19.74
CA ARG A 566 -18.68 -13.62 -19.49
C ARG A 566 -17.28 -14.15 -19.20
N GLU A 567 -16.27 -13.70 -19.96
CA GLU A 567 -14.90 -14.14 -19.79
C GLU A 567 -14.32 -13.71 -18.45
N VAL A 568 -14.49 -12.43 -18.07
CA VAL A 568 -13.94 -11.93 -16.80
C VAL A 568 -14.61 -12.59 -15.60
N ARG A 569 -15.92 -12.86 -15.68
CA ARG A 569 -16.64 -13.61 -14.66
C ARG A 569 -16.18 -15.06 -14.56
N ALA A 570 -15.97 -15.73 -15.69
CA ALA A 570 -15.49 -17.11 -15.71
C ALA A 570 -14.08 -17.22 -15.10
N ASN A 571 -13.19 -16.27 -15.38
CA ASN A 571 -11.84 -16.25 -14.83
C ASN A 571 -11.83 -15.83 -13.36
N HIS A 572 -12.62 -14.83 -12.97
CA HIS A 572 -12.79 -14.43 -11.58
C HIS A 572 -13.29 -15.62 -10.74
N ASN A 573 -14.28 -16.38 -11.22
CA ASN A 573 -14.75 -17.58 -10.55
C ASN A 573 -13.66 -18.67 -10.40
N LYS A 574 -12.74 -18.83 -11.37
CA LYS A 574 -11.59 -19.75 -11.24
C LYS A 574 -10.63 -19.29 -10.14
N VAL A 575 -10.22 -18.02 -10.18
CA VAL A 575 -9.31 -17.43 -9.17
C VAL A 575 -9.93 -17.49 -7.78
N ARG A 576 -11.21 -17.12 -7.65
CA ARG A 576 -11.99 -17.25 -6.43
C ARG A 576 -12.03 -18.69 -5.90
N SER A 577 -12.25 -19.66 -6.78
CA SER A 577 -12.31 -21.09 -6.40
C SER A 577 -10.95 -21.62 -5.93
N LEU A 578 -9.86 -21.14 -6.52
CA LEU A 578 -8.49 -21.41 -6.05
C LEU A 578 -8.26 -20.80 -4.66
N LEU A 579 -8.51 -19.50 -4.49
CA LEU A 579 -8.27 -18.78 -3.23
C LEU A 579 -9.10 -19.32 -2.06
N LEU A 580 -10.29 -19.85 -2.34
CA LEU A 580 -11.18 -20.48 -1.36
C LEU A 580 -11.05 -22.01 -1.30
N SER A 581 -10.11 -22.61 -2.03
CA SER A 581 -9.92 -24.06 -1.96
C SER A 581 -9.33 -24.47 -0.61
N ASN A 582 -9.83 -25.58 -0.05
CA ASN A 582 -9.45 -26.04 1.27
C ASN A 582 -7.94 -26.19 1.38
N ASN A 583 -7.38 -25.70 2.49
CA ASN A 583 -5.96 -25.70 2.85
C ASN A 583 -5.03 -24.89 1.92
N PHE A 584 -5.47 -24.29 0.81
CA PHE A 584 -4.59 -23.58 -0.13
C PHE A 584 -3.72 -22.50 0.54
N GLU A 585 -4.35 -21.56 1.25
CA GLU A 585 -3.60 -20.53 1.99
C GLU A 585 -2.70 -21.15 3.07
N SER A 586 -3.15 -22.22 3.74
CA SER A 586 -2.32 -22.90 4.74
C SER A 586 -1.05 -23.41 4.08
N SER A 587 -1.16 -24.20 3.02
CA SER A 587 -0.03 -24.75 2.27
C SER A 587 0.93 -23.67 1.77
N CYS A 588 0.43 -22.48 1.37
CA CYS A 588 1.30 -21.35 1.05
C CYS A 588 2.10 -20.85 2.28
N VAL A 589 1.45 -20.70 3.44
CA VAL A 589 2.14 -20.28 4.68
C VAL A 589 3.06 -21.38 5.22
N ASP A 590 2.73 -22.66 5.02
CA ASP A 590 3.59 -23.81 5.35
C ASP A 590 4.87 -23.80 4.50
N ALA A 591 4.73 -23.63 3.18
CA ALA A 591 5.87 -23.47 2.28
C ALA A 591 6.71 -22.21 2.59
N PHE A 592 6.07 -21.11 3.00
CA PHE A 592 6.77 -19.91 3.47
C PHE A 592 7.55 -20.17 4.75
N SER A 593 6.92 -20.81 5.74
CA SER A 593 7.52 -21.20 7.02
C SER A 593 8.76 -22.07 6.83
N HIS A 594 8.68 -23.10 5.98
CA HIS A 594 9.84 -23.94 5.65
C HIS A 594 10.95 -23.14 4.97
N ARG A 595 10.64 -22.29 3.98
CA ARG A 595 11.66 -21.43 3.34
C ARG A 595 12.25 -20.38 4.29
N LEU A 596 11.56 -19.97 5.36
CA LEU A 596 12.17 -19.16 6.42
C LEU A 596 13.16 -19.96 7.26
N GLN A 597 12.90 -21.25 7.49
CA GLN A 597 13.81 -22.14 8.23
C GLN A 597 15.06 -22.45 7.41
N ASP A 598 14.96 -22.58 6.08
CA ASP A 598 16.11 -22.75 5.18
C ASP A 598 17.07 -21.53 5.16
N LEU A 599 16.66 -20.36 5.66
CA LEU A 599 17.47 -19.14 5.72
C LEU A 599 18.29 -18.99 7.01
N VAL A 600 17.97 -19.77 8.06
CA VAL A 600 18.46 -19.62 9.45
C VAL A 600 19.43 -20.75 9.81
#